data_AF-A0A0H4PH01-F1
#
_entry.id   AF-A0A0H4PH01-F1
#
_cell.length_a   1.000
_cell.length_b   1.000
_cell.length_c   1.000
_cell.angle_alpha   90.00
_cell.angle_beta   90.00
_cell.angle_gamma   90.00
#
_symmetry.space_group_name_H-M   'P 1'
#
loop_
_entity.id
_entity.type
_entity.pdbx_description
1 polymer ?
#
loop_
_entity_poly.entity_id
_entity_poly.type
_entity_poly.pdbx_seq_one_letter_code
_entity_poly.pdbx_strand_id
1 'polypeptide(L)' 'MCDITLFSQIIKKINRSVFKKLVQEMQTDKGFKGFDSCTHLVSMFFYDFAKSTLVRDISNGLRSATGNLNPLYY' A
#
# COMPACT_ATOMS: atom_id res chain seq x y z
N MET A 1 12.66 -18.60 2.76
CA MET A 1 11.22 -18.31 2.66
C MET A 1 11.06 -16.84 3.05
N CYS A 2 10.64 -15.95 2.14
CA CYS A 2 10.51 -14.54 2.50
C CYS A 2 9.26 -14.39 3.38
N ASP A 3 9.43 -13.92 4.62
CA ASP A 3 8.32 -13.68 5.53
C ASP A 3 7.43 -12.56 4.97
N ILE A 4 6.24 -12.94 4.50
CA ILE A 4 5.25 -12.02 3.97
C ILE A 4 4.53 -11.40 5.16
N THR A 5 4.61 -10.07 5.31
CA THR A 5 3.96 -9.35 6.40
C THR A 5 2.45 -9.63 6.45
N LEU A 6 1.86 -9.63 7.64
CA LEU A 6 0.41 -9.82 7.82
C LEU A 6 -0.39 -8.82 6.97
N PHE A 7 0.07 -7.58 6.88
CA PHE A 7 -0.52 -6.55 6.02
C PHE A 7 -0.53 -6.97 4.54
N SER A 8 0.58 -7.50 4.02
CA SER A 8 0.66 -8.00 2.64
C SER A 8 -0.28 -9.20 2.41
N GLN A 9 -0.47 -10.06 3.41
CA GLN A 9 -1.43 -11.16 3.34
C GLN A 9 -2.89 -10.65 3.27
N ILE A 10 -3.23 -9.59 4.01
CA ILE A 10 -4.56 -8.97 3.99
C ILE A 10 -4.83 -8.28 2.66
N ILE A 11 -3.88 -7.47 2.17
CA ILE A 11 -4.01 -6.81 0.85
C ILE A 11 -4.18 -7.84 -0.27
N LYS A 12 -3.56 -9.02 -0.17
CA LYS A 12 -3.74 -10.13 -1.13
C LYS A 12 -5.15 -10.70 -1.15
N LYS A 13 -5.97 -10.52 -0.11
CA LYS A 13 -7.38 -10.95 -0.10
C LYS A 13 -8.28 -10.05 -0.93
N ILE A 14 -7.83 -8.85 -1.29
CA ILE A 14 -8.57 -7.91 -2.12
C ILE A 14 -8.60 -8.43 -3.57
N ASN A 15 -9.79 -8.58 -4.14
CA ASN A 15 -9.95 -9.02 -5.51
C ASN A 15 -9.50 -7.92 -6.49
N ARG A 16 -8.29 -8.07 -7.04
CA ARG A 16 -7.69 -7.12 -7.99
C ARG A 16 -8.50 -6.94 -9.26
N SER A 17 -9.22 -7.97 -9.72
CA SER A 17 -10.02 -7.87 -10.95
C SER A 17 -11.24 -6.98 -10.75
N VAL A 18 -11.91 -7.08 -9.59
CA VAL A 18 -13.05 -6.22 -9.25
C VAL A 18 -12.57 -4.78 -9.06
N PHE A 19 -11.47 -4.61 -8.34
CA PHE A 19 -10.87 -3.29 -8.13
C PHE A 19 -10.49 -2.60 -9.44
N LYS A 20 -9.84 -3.33 -10.37
CA LYS A 20 -9.47 -2.79 -11.68
C LYS A 20 -10.68 -2.37 -12.51
N LYS A 21 -11.78 -3.14 -12.46
CA LYS A 21 -13.04 -2.77 -13.12
C LYS A 21 -13.58 -1.45 -12.56
N LEU A 22 -13.62 -1.32 -11.24
CA LEU A 22 -14.08 -0.07 -10.59
C LEU A 22 -13.22 1.14 -10.95
N VAL A 23 -11.89 0.98 -10.97
CA VAL A 23 -10.96 2.05 -11.38
C VAL A 23 -11.22 2.49 -12.82
N GLN A 24 -11.54 1.54 -13.72
CA GLN A 24 -11.88 1.84 -15.10
C GLN A 24 -13.26 2.48 -15.25
N GLU A 25 -14.27 1.98 -14.55
CA GLU A 25 -15.64 2.53 -14.57
C GLU A 25 -15.68 3.97 -14.02
N MET A 26 -14.96 4.21 -12.92
CA MET A 26 -14.91 5.50 -12.24
C MET A 26 -13.85 6.44 -12.83
N GLN A 27 -13.02 5.95 -13.77
CA GLN A 27 -11.91 6.70 -14.38
C GLN A 27 -10.98 7.37 -13.36
N THR A 28 -10.80 6.76 -12.18
CA THR A 28 -10.08 7.36 -11.05
C THR A 28 -8.60 7.57 -11.34
N ASP A 29 -8.04 6.79 -12.27
CA ASP A 29 -6.67 6.88 -12.74
C ASP A 29 -6.53 7.72 -14.03
N LYS A 30 -7.53 8.52 -14.40
CA LYS A 30 -7.41 9.39 -15.58
C LYS A 30 -6.62 10.65 -15.21
N GLY A 31 -5.39 10.76 -15.70
CA GLY A 31 -4.55 11.95 -15.54
C GLY A 31 -3.81 12.05 -14.20
N PHE A 32 -3.74 10.96 -13.42
CA PHE A 32 -2.96 10.95 -12.18
C PHE A 32 -1.45 11.01 -12.48
N LYS A 33 -0.69 11.77 -11.67
CA LYS A 33 0.77 11.83 -11.72
C LYS A 33 1.37 11.09 -10.52
N GLY A 34 1.70 9.81 -10.70
CA GLY A 34 2.50 9.03 -9.75
C GLY A 34 1.78 8.49 -8.50
N PHE A 35 0.53 8.87 -8.27
CA PHE A 35 -0.31 8.31 -7.19
C PHE A 35 -1.59 7.68 -7.78
N ASP A 36 -1.57 6.37 -7.98
CA ASP A 36 -2.69 5.62 -8.57
C ASP A 36 -3.69 5.16 -7.51
N SER A 37 -4.87 4.73 -7.97
CA SER A 37 -5.94 4.24 -7.11
C SER A 37 -5.51 3.07 -6.22
N CYS A 38 -4.59 2.23 -6.72
CA CYS A 38 -4.04 1.11 -5.95
C CYS A 38 -3.20 1.60 -4.77
N THR A 39 -2.27 2.54 -5.02
CA THR A 39 -1.46 3.15 -3.97
C THR A 39 -2.33 3.90 -2.97
N HIS A 40 -3.37 4.59 -3.43
CA HIS A 40 -4.34 5.25 -2.56
C HIS A 40 -5.06 4.25 -1.65
N LEU A 41 -5.55 3.13 -2.19
CA LEU A 41 -6.23 2.09 -1.42
C LEU A 41 -5.30 1.46 -0.37
N VAL A 42 -4.07 1.11 -0.75
CA VAL A 42 -3.09 0.53 0.18
C VAL A 42 -2.73 1.52 1.29
N SER A 43 -2.66 2.82 0.96
CA SER A 43 -2.40 3.88 1.94
C SER A 43 -3.53 4.05 2.95
N MET A 44 -4.80 4.03 2.49
CA MET A 44 -6.00 4.05 3.34
C MET A 44 -6.04 2.84 4.28
N PHE A 45 -5.79 1.63 3.76
CA PHE A 45 -5.73 0.44 4.60
C PHE A 45 -4.60 0.50 5.62
N PHE A 46 -3.43 1.02 5.23
CA PHE A 46 -2.32 1.17 6.17
C PHE A 46 -2.66 2.16 7.29
N TYR A 47 -3.34 3.26 6.97
CA TYR A 47 -3.82 4.26 7.94
C TYR A 47 -4.69 3.62 9.03
N ASP A 48 -5.71 2.87 8.62
CA ASP A 48 -6.63 2.19 9.55
C ASP A 48 -5.91 1.15 10.43
N PHE A 49 -5.04 0.34 9.81
CA PHE A 49 -4.33 -0.74 10.52
C PHE A 49 -3.25 -0.23 11.48
N ALA A 50 -2.58 0.87 11.14
CA ALA A 50 -1.57 1.46 11.99
C ALA A 50 -2.17 2.29 13.15
N LYS A 51 -3.51 2.47 13.21
CA LYS A 51 -4.19 3.48 14.05
C LYS A 51 -3.50 4.84 13.99
N SER A 52 -2.87 5.13 12.86
CA SER A 52 -1.82 6.13 12.79
C SER A 52 -2.39 7.41 12.25
N THR A 53 -2.31 8.50 13.01
CA THR A 53 -2.94 9.79 12.69
C THR A 53 -2.08 10.67 11.77
N LEU A 54 -0.87 10.25 11.40
CA LEU A 54 0.11 11.07 10.69
C LEU A 54 0.63 10.37 9.42
N VAL A 55 0.56 11.06 8.28
CA VAL A 55 1.03 10.59 6.96
C VAL A 55 2.51 10.16 6.96
N ARG A 56 3.32 10.71 7.88
CA ARG A 56 4.72 10.34 8.06
C ARG A 56 4.90 8.94 8.63
N ASP A 57 4.06 8.54 9.57
CA ASP A 57 4.10 7.21 10.18
C ASP A 57 3.61 6.15 9.19
N ILE A 58 2.63 6.51 8.35
CA ILE A 58 2.23 5.70 7.18
C ILE A 58 3.41 5.52 6.23
N SER A 59 4.06 6.61 5.84
CA SER A 59 5.17 6.58 4.87
C SER A 59 6.38 5.81 5.40
N ASN A 60 6.72 6.01 6.67
CA ASN A 60 7.82 5.31 7.33
C ASN A 60 7.50 3.83 7.56
N GLY A 61 6.26 3.50 7.91
CA GLY A 61 5.77 2.13 8.05
C GLY A 61 5.76 1.37 6.71
N LEU A 62 5.28 2.01 5.64
CA LEU A 62 5.29 1.45 4.28
C LEU A 62 6.74 1.23 3.80
N ARG A 63 7.63 2.19 4.05
CA ARG A 63 9.07 2.08 3.72
C ARG A 63 9.74 0.94 4.49
N SER A 64 9.42 0.77 5.77
CA SER A 64 9.94 -0.32 6.60
C SER A 64 9.41 -1.69 6.18
N ALA A 65 8.14 -1.78 5.75
CA ALA A 65 7.56 -3.00 5.21
C ALA A 65 8.13 -3.38 3.83
N THR A 66 8.73 -2.42 3.12
CA THR A 66 9.33 -2.62 1.80
C THR A 66 10.85 -2.87 1.88
N GLY A 67 11.51 -2.52 2.98
CA GLY A 67 12.97 -2.54 3.12
C GLY A 67 13.47 -3.37 4.30
N ASN A 68 13.68 -4.66 4.06
CA ASN A 68 14.76 -5.38 4.75
C ASN A 68 16.07 -5.03 4.03
N LEU A 69 16.70 -3.91 4.40
CA LEU A 69 18.08 -3.62 4.04
C LEU A 69 18.88 -3.43 5.32
N ASN A 70 19.73 -4.42 5.54
CA ASN A 70 20.62 -4.61 6.66
C ASN A 70 21.44 -3.33 6.95
N PRO A 71 21.42 -2.77 8.17
CA PRO A 71 22.23 -1.59 8.52
C PRO A 71 23.72 -1.87 8.74
N LEU A 72 24.22 -3.09 8.48
CA LEU A 72 25.61 -3.48 8.77
C LEU A 72 26.64 -3.21 7.66
N TYR A 73 26.29 -2.48 6.61
CA TYR A 73 27.26 -2.05 5.60
C TYR A 73 27.02 -0.59 5.19
N TYR A 74 27.45 0.32 6.07
CA TYR A 74 27.90 1.66 5.72
C TYR A 74 29.31 1.85 6.29
#